data_AF-A0A1L8CWR1-F1
#
_entry.id   AF-A0A1L8CWR1-F1
#
_cell.length_a   1.000
_cell.length_b   1.000
_cell.length_c   1.000
_cell.angle_alpha   90.00
_cell.angle_beta   90.00
_cell.angle_gamma   90.00
#
_symmetry.space_group_name_H-M   'P 1'
#
loop_
_entity.id
_entity.type
_entity.pdbx_description
1 polymer ?
#
loop_
_entity_poly.entity_id
_entity_poly.type
_entity_poly.pdbx_seq_one_letter_code
_entity_poly.pdbx_strand_id
1 'polypeptide(L)'
;MISAFIENFIRMFNWGIITKMYGNSHSSIIGFLSSEWIRKSPEHSVLDGAPSPLVGKGRKGQKNTDILLCKGDKPFIVVEVETLVTKYLEKIDSIAAYLENTKDYNGISFGLIVMLNYTNGADKYKHNWQKAKEYAMDKNIPIAFVSIEKRKAELGNTVLDQLKRRNEYYPWETSSIDYWIWGSDRKVVSGILWTSKR
;
A
#
# COMPACT_ATOMS: atom_id res chain seq x y z
N MET A 1 -11.38 -1.38 19.23
CA MET A 1 -11.50 -2.39 18.15
C MET A 1 -10.39 -2.16 17.15
N ILE A 2 -9.65 -3.20 16.78
CA ILE A 2 -8.48 -3.06 15.91
C ILE A 2 -8.88 -2.55 14.52
N SER A 3 -10.01 -3.00 13.97
CA SER A 3 -10.53 -2.53 12.68
C SER A 3 -10.70 -1.00 12.64
N ALA A 4 -11.32 -0.42 13.65
CA ALA A 4 -11.51 1.03 13.80
C ALA A 4 -10.18 1.79 13.98
N PHE A 5 -9.22 1.19 14.70
CA PHE A 5 -7.88 1.76 14.84
C PHE A 5 -7.15 1.80 13.49
N ILE A 6 -7.18 0.71 12.72
CA ILE A 6 -6.59 0.62 11.39
C ILE A 6 -7.23 1.66 10.45
N GLU A 7 -8.55 1.79 10.50
CA GLU A 7 -9.27 2.78 9.68
C GLU A 7 -8.80 4.21 10.00
N ASN A 8 -8.76 4.57 11.28
CA ASN A 8 -8.28 5.89 11.71
C ASN A 8 -6.83 6.14 11.28
N PHE A 9 -5.96 5.13 11.37
CA PHE A 9 -4.59 5.21 10.91
C PHE A 9 -4.52 5.51 9.40
N ILE A 10 -5.22 4.75 8.57
CA ILE A 10 -5.17 4.94 7.11
C ILE A 10 -5.75 6.29 6.73
N ARG A 11 -6.83 6.74 7.39
CA ARG A 11 -7.45 8.05 7.13
C ARG A 11 -6.58 9.24 7.54
N MET A 12 -5.53 9.04 8.33
CA MET A 12 -4.66 10.12 8.79
C MET A 12 -3.72 10.68 7.70
N PHE A 13 -3.48 9.90 6.64
CA PHE A 13 -2.63 10.28 5.50
C PHE A 13 -3.40 11.21 4.55
N ASN A 14 -2.71 12.22 4.01
CA ASN A 14 -3.31 13.11 3.01
C ASN A 14 -3.29 12.49 1.60
N TRP A 15 -4.14 11.48 1.36
CA TRP A 15 -4.22 10.74 0.10
C TRP A 15 -4.44 11.61 -1.14
N GLY A 16 -5.05 12.79 -0.97
CA GLY A 16 -5.25 13.75 -2.06
C GLY A 16 -3.94 14.24 -2.70
N ILE A 17 -2.80 14.18 -2.02
CA ILE A 17 -1.49 14.56 -2.59
C ILE A 17 -1.11 13.69 -3.79
N ILE A 18 -1.42 12.39 -3.74
CA ILE A 18 -1.07 11.42 -4.80
C ILE A 18 -1.66 11.84 -6.15
N THR A 19 -2.81 12.49 -6.14
CA THR A 19 -3.53 12.95 -7.35
C THR A 19 -2.80 14.07 -8.08
N LYS A 20 -1.90 14.77 -7.38
CA LYS A 20 -1.07 15.85 -7.93
C LYS A 20 0.29 15.34 -8.44
N MET A 21 0.59 14.04 -8.29
CA MET A 21 1.85 13.44 -8.69
C MET A 21 1.70 12.75 -10.04
N TYR A 22 2.35 13.26 -11.09
CA TYR A 22 2.38 12.60 -12.39
C TYR A 22 3.07 11.23 -12.30
N GLY A 23 2.45 10.18 -12.84
CA GLY A 23 2.97 8.82 -12.88
C GLY A 23 2.83 8.03 -11.56
N ASN A 24 2.94 8.70 -10.40
CA ASN A 24 2.76 8.16 -9.04
C ASN A 24 3.15 6.67 -8.93
N SER A 25 4.42 6.40 -9.23
CA SER A 25 5.04 5.08 -9.28
C SER A 25 5.13 4.42 -7.90
N HIS A 26 5.48 3.12 -7.87
CA HIS A 26 5.77 2.36 -6.65
C HIS A 26 6.60 3.14 -5.62
N SER A 27 7.77 3.63 -6.04
CA SER A 27 8.68 4.41 -5.19
C SER A 27 8.11 5.77 -4.77
N SER A 28 7.26 6.39 -5.59
CA SER A 28 6.59 7.65 -5.23
C SER A 28 5.60 7.45 -4.08
N ILE A 29 4.88 6.32 -4.07
CA ILE A 29 3.94 5.97 -3.01
C ILE A 29 4.68 5.64 -1.72
N ILE A 30 5.78 4.90 -1.80
CA ILE A 30 6.67 4.66 -0.65
C ILE A 30 7.12 6.00 -0.06
N GLY A 31 7.65 6.90 -0.89
CA GLY A 31 8.09 8.22 -0.45
C GLY A 31 6.99 9.05 0.21
N PHE A 32 5.76 9.00 -0.33
CA PHE A 32 4.58 9.63 0.27
C PHE A 32 4.27 9.07 1.66
N LEU A 33 4.14 7.75 1.79
CA LEU A 33 3.80 7.10 3.07
C LEU A 33 4.87 7.36 4.12
N SER A 34 6.14 7.20 3.77
CA SER A 34 7.27 7.45 4.67
C SER A 34 7.30 8.89 5.14
N SER A 35 7.17 9.85 4.21
CA SER A 35 7.24 11.28 4.53
C SER A 35 6.06 11.73 5.38
N GLU A 36 4.84 11.27 5.06
CA GLU A 36 3.66 11.56 5.87
C GLU A 36 3.77 10.94 7.26
N TRP A 37 4.29 9.71 7.40
CA TRP A 37 4.48 9.04 8.68
C TRP A 37 5.45 9.78 9.60
N ILE A 38 6.65 10.08 9.08
CA ILE A 38 7.72 10.79 9.81
C ILE A 38 7.24 12.16 10.26
N ARG A 39 6.48 12.87 9.41
CA ARG A 39 5.96 14.21 9.73
C ARG A 39 4.98 14.24 10.90
N LYS A 40 4.34 13.11 11.26
CA LYS A 40 3.34 13.08 12.34
C LYS A 40 3.93 13.12 13.74
N SER A 41 5.18 12.71 13.94
CA SER A 41 5.81 12.68 15.26
C SER A 41 7.33 12.56 15.16
N PRO A 42 8.10 13.22 16.04
CA PRO A 42 9.55 13.02 16.13
C PRO A 42 9.96 11.58 16.50
N GLU A 43 9.05 10.79 17.08
CA GLU A 43 9.31 9.38 17.41
C GLU A 43 9.03 8.43 16.24
N HIS A 44 8.52 8.94 15.11
CA HIS A 44 8.22 8.12 13.95
C HIS A 44 9.43 8.01 13.03
N SER A 45 9.75 6.78 12.64
CA SER A 45 10.83 6.49 11.70
C SER A 45 10.40 5.38 10.73
N VAL A 46 11.24 5.10 9.73
CA VAL A 46 10.98 4.09 8.70
C VAL A 46 12.26 3.29 8.46
N LEU A 47 12.13 1.97 8.31
CA LEU A 47 13.15 1.14 7.67
C LEU A 47 12.78 0.95 6.20
N ASP A 48 13.57 1.53 5.31
CA ASP A 48 13.45 1.35 3.85
C ASP A 48 14.21 0.07 3.45
N GLY A 49 13.49 -0.93 2.94
CA GLY A 49 14.01 -2.28 2.77
C GLY A 49 14.27 -2.97 4.10
N ALA A 50 13.23 -3.13 4.92
CA ALA A 50 13.35 -3.74 6.24
C ALA A 50 13.97 -5.15 6.17
N PRO A 51 14.75 -5.57 7.18
CA PRO A 51 15.33 -6.90 7.19
C PRO A 51 14.25 -7.98 7.06
N SER A 52 14.60 -9.12 6.49
CA SER A 52 13.69 -10.26 6.39
C SER A 52 13.32 -10.77 7.80
N PRO A 53 12.07 -11.18 8.05
CA PRO A 53 11.68 -11.85 9.29
C PRO A 53 12.14 -13.31 9.31
N LEU A 54 12.59 -13.85 8.18
CA LEU A 54 13.15 -15.18 8.05
C LEU A 54 14.67 -15.10 8.00
N VAL A 55 15.33 -15.72 8.97
CA VAL A 55 16.80 -15.81 9.06
C VAL A 55 17.29 -17.01 8.25
N GLY A 56 18.09 -16.78 7.21
CA GLY A 56 18.64 -17.82 6.34
C GLY A 56 19.87 -17.36 5.56
N LYS A 57 20.64 -18.31 5.00
CA LYS A 57 21.82 -17.99 4.17
C LYS A 57 21.38 -17.57 2.76
N GLY A 58 21.53 -16.28 2.44
CA GLY A 58 21.31 -15.72 1.10
C GLY A 58 19.89 -15.21 0.82
N ARG A 59 19.64 -14.73 -0.40
CA ARG A 59 18.36 -14.11 -0.82
C ARG A 59 17.21 -15.11 -1.01
N LYS A 60 17.50 -16.41 -1.16
CA LYS A 60 16.48 -17.41 -1.49
C LYS A 60 15.61 -17.67 -0.25
N GLY A 61 14.31 -17.37 -0.37
CA GLY A 61 13.34 -17.55 0.71
C GLY A 61 13.21 -16.35 1.66
N GLN A 62 13.98 -15.27 1.48
CA GLN A 62 13.79 -14.03 2.24
C GLN A 62 12.44 -13.39 1.86
N LYS A 63 11.79 -12.81 2.87
CA LYS A 63 10.56 -12.04 2.72
C LYS A 63 10.88 -10.60 3.13
N ASN A 64 11.13 -9.74 2.16
CA ASN A 64 11.42 -8.34 2.42
C ASN A 64 10.18 -7.51 2.10
N THR A 65 9.81 -6.63 3.02
CA THR A 65 8.79 -5.62 2.79
C THR A 65 9.38 -4.37 2.15
N ASP A 66 8.58 -3.60 1.41
CA ASP A 66 9.02 -2.32 0.85
C ASP A 66 9.47 -1.35 1.95
N ILE A 67 8.62 -1.11 2.95
CA ILE A 67 8.99 -0.32 4.15
C ILE A 67 8.37 -0.88 5.42
N LEU A 68 9.04 -0.65 6.55
CA LEU A 68 8.51 -0.89 7.89
C LEU A 68 8.40 0.46 8.61
N LEU A 69 7.17 0.85 8.94
CA LEU A 69 6.92 2.02 9.77
C LEU A 69 7.23 1.66 11.23
N CYS A 70 7.99 2.52 11.90
CA CYS A 70 8.40 2.35 13.28
C CYS A 70 7.84 3.48 14.16
N LYS A 71 7.56 3.16 15.42
CA LYS A 71 7.08 4.09 16.44
C LYS A 71 7.94 3.95 17.69
N GLY A 72 8.71 5.00 18.00
CA GLY A 72 9.75 4.93 19.02
C GLY A 72 10.84 3.93 18.62
N ASP A 73 11.15 3.01 19.51
CA ASP A 73 12.14 1.94 19.34
C ASP A 73 11.54 0.63 18.77
N LYS A 74 10.28 0.65 18.32
CA LYS A 74 9.55 -0.55 17.91
C LYS A 74 9.08 -0.53 16.46
N PRO A 75 9.05 -1.69 15.79
CA PRO A 75 8.33 -1.84 14.54
C PRO A 75 6.83 -1.67 14.78
N PHE A 76 6.11 -1.14 13.79
CA PHE A 76 4.71 -0.79 13.95
C PHE A 76 3.83 -1.30 12.80
N ILE A 77 4.08 -0.88 11.56
CA ILE A 77 3.27 -1.29 10.40
C ILE A 77 4.18 -1.80 9.29
N VAL A 78 3.94 -3.02 8.84
CA VAL A 78 4.59 -3.59 7.66
C VAL A 78 3.85 -3.10 6.42
N VAL A 79 4.56 -2.51 5.47
CA VAL A 79 3.94 -1.89 4.29
C VAL A 79 4.52 -2.46 3.01
N GLU A 80 3.62 -2.92 2.15
CA GLU A 80 3.91 -3.37 0.79
C GLU A 80 3.18 -2.45 -0.20
N VAL A 81 3.88 -2.01 -1.24
CA VAL A 81 3.29 -1.32 -2.39
C VAL A 81 3.34 -2.31 -3.55
N GLU A 82 2.29 -2.44 -4.34
CA GLU A 82 2.31 -3.40 -5.45
C GLU A 82 1.48 -2.96 -6.65
N THR A 83 2.06 -3.15 -7.83
CA THR A 83 1.47 -2.81 -9.12
C THR A 83 1.01 -4.04 -9.90
N LEU A 84 1.55 -5.21 -9.56
CA LEU A 84 1.26 -6.49 -10.22
C LEU A 84 0.27 -7.31 -9.39
N VAL A 85 -0.94 -7.48 -9.92
CA VAL A 85 -2.02 -8.25 -9.27
C VAL A 85 -1.58 -9.68 -8.92
N THR A 86 -0.73 -10.29 -9.74
CA THR A 86 -0.21 -11.65 -9.52
C THR A 86 0.65 -11.79 -8.26
N LYS A 87 1.16 -10.68 -7.71
CA LYS A 87 2.01 -10.67 -6.51
C LYS A 87 1.26 -10.41 -5.21
N TYR A 88 -0.02 -10.05 -5.24
CA TYR A 88 -0.75 -9.68 -4.01
C TYR A 88 -0.73 -10.76 -2.94
N LEU A 89 -0.89 -12.03 -3.33
CA LEU A 89 -0.88 -13.14 -2.38
C LEU A 89 0.52 -13.32 -1.76
N GLU A 90 1.58 -13.17 -2.56
CA GLU A 90 2.96 -13.18 -2.08
C GLU A 90 3.24 -12.04 -1.08
N LYS A 91 2.66 -10.85 -1.31
CA LYS A 91 2.75 -9.70 -0.41
C LYS A 91 1.98 -9.93 0.90
N ILE A 92 0.82 -10.59 0.84
CA ILE A 92 0.08 -11.02 2.04
C ILE A 92 0.91 -12.03 2.84
N ASP A 93 1.55 -13.02 2.18
CA ASP A 93 2.45 -13.97 2.84
C ASP A 93 3.68 -13.28 3.47
N SER A 94 4.24 -12.26 2.81
CA SER A 94 5.34 -11.44 3.34
C SER A 94 4.91 -10.79 4.65
N ILE A 95 3.77 -10.09 4.65
CA ILE A 95 3.20 -9.44 5.84
C ILE A 95 2.93 -10.45 6.96
N ALA A 96 2.36 -11.62 6.64
CA ALA A 96 2.10 -12.68 7.61
C ALA A 96 3.39 -13.11 8.32
N ALA A 97 4.48 -13.32 7.56
CA ALA A 97 5.77 -13.73 8.13
C ALA A 97 6.34 -12.69 9.11
N TYR A 98 6.16 -11.38 8.84
CA TYR A 98 6.56 -10.33 9.78
C TYR A 98 5.70 -10.34 11.05
N LEU A 99 4.37 -10.48 10.92
CA LEU A 99 3.45 -10.54 12.05
C LEU A 99 3.68 -11.77 12.94
N GLU A 100 4.05 -12.91 12.34
CA GLU A 100 4.33 -14.17 13.04
C GLU A 100 5.68 -14.16 13.78
N ASN A 101 6.69 -13.42 13.29
CA ASN A 101 7.98 -13.30 13.98
C ASN A 101 7.91 -12.28 15.13
N THR A 102 7.26 -12.67 16.22
CA THR A 102 7.17 -11.85 17.44
C THR A 102 8.48 -11.77 18.22
N LYS A 103 9.51 -12.55 17.87
CA LYS A 103 10.81 -12.50 18.54
C LYS A 103 11.57 -11.23 18.15
N ASP A 104 11.65 -10.97 16.85
CA ASP A 104 12.44 -9.86 16.31
C ASP A 104 11.55 -8.66 15.93
N TYR A 105 10.27 -8.90 15.64
CA TYR A 105 9.33 -7.87 15.19
C TYR A 105 8.16 -7.62 16.16
N ASN A 106 8.40 -7.81 17.46
CA ASN A 106 7.40 -7.50 18.47
C ASN A 106 6.96 -6.03 18.40
N GLY A 107 5.66 -5.79 18.26
CA GLY A 107 5.06 -4.44 18.20
C GLY A 107 4.32 -4.14 16.90
N ILE A 108 4.46 -4.97 15.85
CA ILE A 108 3.68 -4.81 14.63
C ILE A 108 2.18 -4.94 14.96
N SER A 109 1.41 -3.92 14.60
CA SER A 109 -0.02 -3.87 14.86
C SER A 109 -0.85 -4.48 13.73
N PHE A 110 -0.46 -4.24 12.48
CA PHE A 110 -1.12 -4.78 11.29
C PHE A 110 -0.22 -4.60 10.05
N GLY A 111 -0.60 -5.23 8.94
CA GLY A 111 0.02 -4.99 7.62
C GLY A 111 -0.80 -4.09 6.71
N LEU A 112 -0.13 -3.31 5.85
CA LEU A 112 -0.75 -2.45 4.86
C LEU A 112 -0.26 -2.82 3.45
N ILE A 113 -1.20 -3.10 2.54
CA ILE A 113 -0.90 -3.26 1.11
C ILE A 113 -1.50 -2.07 0.35
N VAL A 114 -0.67 -1.31 -0.35
CA VAL A 114 -1.10 -0.24 -1.25
C VAL A 114 -0.99 -0.72 -2.71
N MET A 115 -2.12 -0.83 -3.37
CA MET A 115 -2.28 -1.40 -4.71
C MET A 115 -2.40 -0.30 -5.75
N LEU A 116 -1.58 -0.34 -6.80
CA LEU A 116 -1.68 0.58 -7.94
C LEU A 116 -2.40 -0.10 -9.10
N ASN A 117 -3.68 0.22 -9.27
CA ASN A 117 -4.56 -0.45 -10.22
C ASN A 117 -4.85 0.43 -11.43
N TYR A 118 -4.72 -0.10 -12.64
CA TYR A 118 -5.00 0.61 -13.88
C TYR A 118 -6.26 0.05 -14.54
N THR A 119 -7.34 0.82 -14.57
CA THR A 119 -8.68 0.31 -14.93
C THR A 119 -8.84 0.01 -16.43
N ASN A 120 -8.03 0.63 -17.28
CA ASN A 120 -8.18 0.57 -18.75
C ASN A 120 -6.93 0.00 -19.45
N GLY A 121 -6.03 -0.68 -18.72
CA GLY A 121 -4.90 -1.41 -19.29
C GLY A 121 -5.29 -2.87 -19.60
N ALA A 122 -4.72 -3.48 -20.64
CA ALA A 122 -4.88 -4.91 -20.90
C ALA A 122 -4.56 -5.74 -19.65
N ASP A 123 -5.31 -6.83 -19.41
CA ASP A 123 -5.34 -7.88 -18.35
C ASP A 123 -4.40 -7.82 -17.11
N LYS A 124 -3.21 -7.26 -17.22
CA LYS A 124 -2.20 -7.08 -16.17
C LYS A 124 -2.65 -6.21 -14.98
N TYR A 125 -3.74 -5.44 -15.12
CA TYR A 125 -4.12 -4.37 -14.18
C TYR A 125 -5.60 -4.40 -13.74
N LYS A 126 -6.33 -5.45 -14.10
CA LYS A 126 -7.74 -5.60 -13.72
C LYS A 126 -7.85 -5.93 -12.23
N HIS A 127 -8.64 -5.14 -11.49
CA HIS A 127 -8.95 -5.35 -10.09
C HIS A 127 -9.34 -6.81 -9.79
N ASN A 128 -8.53 -7.50 -8.99
CA ASN A 128 -8.91 -8.75 -8.35
C ASN A 128 -8.84 -8.62 -6.83
N TRP A 129 -9.66 -7.71 -6.31
CA TRP A 129 -9.80 -7.49 -4.87
C TRP A 129 -10.30 -8.74 -4.15
N GLN A 130 -11.19 -9.51 -4.79
CA GLN A 130 -11.89 -10.59 -4.12
C GLN A 130 -10.95 -11.70 -3.65
N LYS A 131 -10.09 -12.20 -4.54
CA LYS A 131 -9.14 -13.26 -4.20
C LYS A 131 -8.15 -12.83 -3.10
N ALA A 132 -7.66 -11.60 -3.16
CA ALA A 132 -6.74 -11.08 -2.14
C ALA A 132 -7.43 -10.93 -0.77
N LYS A 133 -8.69 -10.46 -0.74
CA LYS A 133 -9.49 -10.33 0.49
C LYS A 133 -9.77 -11.68 1.14
N GLU A 134 -10.24 -12.64 0.34
CA GLU A 134 -10.50 -14.00 0.81
C GLU A 134 -9.23 -14.63 1.38
N TYR A 135 -8.10 -14.49 0.68
CA TYR A 135 -6.81 -14.99 1.14
C TYR A 135 -6.34 -14.33 2.45
N ALA A 136 -6.49 -13.00 2.57
CA ALA A 136 -6.17 -12.28 3.80
C ALA A 136 -7.04 -12.70 4.99
N MET A 137 -8.34 -12.94 4.77
CA MET A 137 -9.24 -13.44 5.82
C MET A 137 -8.86 -14.86 6.25
N ASP A 138 -8.51 -15.73 5.30
CA ASP A 138 -8.06 -17.11 5.57
C ASP A 138 -6.75 -17.15 6.38
N LYS A 139 -5.80 -16.25 6.07
CA LYS A 139 -4.59 -16.03 6.87
C LYS A 139 -4.87 -15.53 8.29
N ASN A 140 -6.06 -14.98 8.53
CA ASN A 140 -6.52 -14.50 9.83
C ASN A 140 -5.55 -13.50 10.50
N ILE A 141 -4.98 -12.60 9.69
CA ILE A 141 -4.07 -11.53 10.14
C ILE A 141 -4.74 -10.16 10.08
N PRO A 142 -4.43 -9.22 10.99
CA PRO A 142 -4.89 -7.84 10.85
C PRO A 142 -4.19 -7.18 9.66
N ILE A 143 -4.97 -6.75 8.67
CA ILE A 143 -4.43 -6.22 7.41
C ILE A 143 -5.38 -5.21 6.78
N ALA A 144 -4.80 -4.24 6.08
CA ALA A 144 -5.52 -3.28 5.28
C ALA A 144 -5.01 -3.22 3.85
N PHE A 145 -5.94 -3.00 2.95
CA PHE A 145 -5.72 -2.75 1.54
C PHE A 145 -6.14 -1.32 1.23
N VAL A 146 -5.28 -0.62 0.49
CA VAL A 146 -5.61 0.66 -0.15
C VAL A 146 -5.44 0.48 -1.65
N SER A 147 -6.48 0.67 -2.44
CA SER A 147 -6.39 0.69 -3.89
C SER A 147 -6.38 2.10 -4.40
N ILE A 148 -5.34 2.45 -5.14
CA ILE A 148 -5.27 3.66 -5.94
C ILE A 148 -5.65 3.26 -7.35
N GLU A 149 -6.89 3.55 -7.72
CA GLU A 149 -7.37 3.34 -9.07
C GLU A 149 -6.89 4.46 -9.98
N LYS A 150 -6.41 4.08 -11.16
CA LYS A 150 -5.89 4.98 -12.17
C LYS A 150 -6.58 4.69 -13.50
N ARG A 151 -7.03 5.76 -14.15
CA ARG A 151 -7.56 5.71 -15.51
C ARG A 151 -6.66 6.51 -16.45
N LYS A 152 -6.73 6.19 -17.73
CA LYS A 152 -5.96 6.91 -18.74
C LYS A 152 -6.48 8.35 -18.77
N ALA A 153 -5.59 9.31 -18.63
CA ALA A 153 -5.93 10.72 -18.61
C ALA A 153 -6.29 11.19 -20.03
N GLU A 154 -7.30 12.06 -20.09
CA GLU A 154 -7.65 12.78 -21.32
C GLU A 154 -6.76 14.02 -21.41
N LEU A 155 -5.79 13.98 -22.32
CA LEU A 155 -4.83 15.06 -22.50
C LEU A 155 -5.31 16.06 -23.56
N GLY A 156 -5.29 17.34 -23.20
CA GLY A 156 -5.52 18.44 -24.11
C GLY A 156 -4.26 18.83 -24.90
N ASN A 157 -4.13 20.14 -25.17
CA ASN A 157 -3.07 20.74 -25.96
C ASN A 157 -2.18 21.72 -25.16
N THR A 158 -2.20 21.64 -23.82
CA THR A 158 -1.33 22.49 -23.00
C THR A 158 0.13 22.07 -23.08
N VAL A 159 1.06 22.95 -22.69
CA VAL A 159 2.49 22.63 -22.58
C VAL A 159 2.71 21.39 -21.69
N LEU A 160 2.00 21.29 -20.57
CA LEU A 160 2.09 20.14 -19.67
C LEU A 160 1.56 18.87 -20.32
N ASP A 161 0.44 18.93 -21.05
CA ASP A 161 -0.11 17.76 -21.74
C ASP A 161 0.82 17.26 -22.83
N GLN A 162 1.46 18.17 -23.57
CA GLN A 162 2.48 17.80 -24.56
C GLN A 162 3.68 17.10 -23.90
N LEU A 163 4.12 17.54 -22.71
CA LEU A 163 5.18 16.87 -21.96
C LEU A 163 4.76 15.46 -21.50
N LYS A 164 3.54 15.31 -20.98
CA LYS A 164 3.01 14.01 -20.54
C LYS A 164 2.96 12.97 -21.67
N ARG A 165 2.70 13.40 -22.92
CA ARG A 165 2.72 12.52 -24.11
C ARG A 165 4.09 11.94 -24.45
N ARG A 166 5.19 12.50 -23.93
CA ARG A 166 6.57 12.08 -24.30
C ARG A 166 7.07 10.83 -23.56
N ASN A 167 6.34 10.35 -22.55
CA ASN A 167 6.75 9.20 -21.75
C ASN A 167 5.98 7.94 -22.14
N GLU A 168 6.66 6.79 -22.10
CA GLU A 168 6.06 5.45 -22.29
C GLU A 168 5.06 5.09 -21.19
N TYR A 169 5.21 5.69 -20.01
CA TYR A 169 4.16 5.72 -19.01
C TYR A 169 3.00 6.52 -19.58
N TYR A 170 1.99 5.82 -20.12
CA TYR A 170 0.73 6.46 -20.52
C TYR A 170 0.31 7.46 -19.43
N PRO A 171 -0.23 8.63 -19.80
CA PRO A 171 -0.64 9.61 -18.82
C PRO A 171 -1.80 9.01 -18.02
N TRP A 172 -1.56 8.65 -16.77
CA TRP A 172 -2.57 8.09 -15.87
C TRP A 172 -2.95 9.14 -14.84
N GLU A 173 -4.24 9.20 -14.53
CA GLU A 173 -4.77 10.02 -13.44
C GLU A 173 -5.49 9.14 -12.42
N THR A 174 -5.40 9.50 -11.15
CA THR A 174 -6.11 8.80 -10.09
C THR A 174 -7.61 9.08 -10.19
N SER A 175 -8.42 8.02 -10.26
CA SER A 175 -9.89 8.10 -10.33
C SER A 175 -10.53 7.99 -8.95
N SER A 176 -10.07 7.04 -8.14
CA SER A 176 -10.47 6.81 -6.75
C SER A 176 -9.32 6.26 -5.92
N ILE A 177 -9.43 6.44 -4.62
CA ILE A 177 -8.60 5.76 -3.62
C ILE A 177 -9.56 5.14 -2.62
N ASP A 178 -9.63 3.82 -2.62
CA ASP A 178 -10.56 3.03 -1.81
C ASP A 178 -9.78 2.19 -0.80
N TYR A 179 -10.40 1.83 0.31
CA TYR A 179 -9.78 0.97 1.31
C TYR A 179 -10.70 -0.16 1.75
N TRP A 180 -10.05 -1.23 2.20
CA TRP A 180 -10.68 -2.39 2.83
C TRP A 180 -9.79 -2.90 3.96
N ILE A 181 -10.39 -3.31 5.06
CA ILE A 181 -9.69 -3.71 6.28
C ILE A 181 -10.29 -5.02 6.76
N TRP A 182 -9.41 -5.93 7.19
CA TRP A 182 -9.75 -7.08 8.02
C TRP A 182 -9.02 -6.93 9.35
N GLY A 183 -9.78 -6.75 10.43
CA GLY A 183 -9.23 -6.69 11.78
C GLY A 183 -9.22 -8.05 12.46
N SER A 184 -8.33 -8.24 13.44
CA SER A 184 -8.35 -9.44 14.31
C SER A 184 -9.61 -9.54 15.19
N ASP A 185 -10.44 -8.50 15.22
CA ASP A 185 -11.81 -8.50 15.74
C ASP A 185 -12.84 -9.13 14.78
N ARG A 186 -12.37 -9.73 13.68
CA ARG A 186 -13.17 -10.38 12.62
C ARG A 186 -14.19 -9.44 11.96
N LYS A 187 -13.87 -8.16 11.90
CA LYS A 187 -14.70 -7.15 11.23
C LYS A 187 -14.08 -6.73 9.91
N VAL A 188 -14.94 -6.63 8.91
CA VAL A 188 -14.64 -5.99 7.64
C VAL A 188 -15.08 -4.54 7.70
N VAL A 189 -14.16 -3.62 7.37
CA VAL A 189 -14.46 -2.20 7.20
C VAL A 189 -13.95 -1.77 5.83
N SER A 190 -14.73 -0.98 5.10
CA SER A 190 -14.33 -0.47 3.79
C SER A 190 -14.92 0.90 3.54
N GLY A 191 -14.30 1.66 2.65
CA GLY A 191 -14.81 2.95 2.24
C GLY A 191 -13.88 3.65 1.26
N ILE A 192 -14.08 4.96 1.14
CA ILE A 192 -13.37 5.83 0.20
C ILE A 192 -12.45 6.77 0.99
N LEU A 193 -11.19 6.87 0.55
CA LEU A 193 -10.20 7.83 1.04
C LEU A 193 -10.16 9.08 0.16
N TRP A 194 -10.36 8.90 -1.15
CA TRP A 194 -10.43 10.00 -2.10
C TRP A 194 -11.22 9.58 -3.35
N THR A 195 -11.93 10.52 -3.96
CA THR A 195 -12.55 10.32 -5.28
C THR A 195 -12.50 11.62 -6.07
N SER A 196 -12.31 11.52 -7.38
CA SER A 196 -12.53 12.66 -8.26
C SER A 196 -14.02 13.03 -8.19
N LYS A 197 -14.35 14.20 -7.65
CA LYS A 197 -15.72 14.71 -7.75
C LYS A 197 -16.06 14.79 -9.24
N ARG A 198 -17.08 14.05 -9.66
CA ARG A 198 -17.72 14.24 -10.96
C ARG A 198 -18.51 15.54 -10.96
#